data_AF-A0A158HFG3-F1
#
_entry.id   AF-A0A158HFG3-F1
#
_cell.length_a   1.000
_cell.length_b   1.000
_cell.length_c   1.000
_cell.angle_alpha   90.00
_cell.angle_beta   90.00
_cell.angle_gamma   90.00
#
_symmetry.space_group_name_H-M   'P 1'
#
loop_
_entity.id
_entity.type
_entity.pdbx_description
1 polymer ?
#
loop_
_entity_poly.entity_id
_entity_poly.type
_entity_poly.pdbx_seq_one_letter_code
_entity_poly.pdbx_strand_id
1 'polypeptide(L)'
;MDEDGKPAAASERDARFRRYESTGEASIRAELEASSPADDETFAKRAWLFQKEEGRQTEQRRAMVASAEAAHDAARDARDSAQAARRSAFWTMIAALAATAGVLVNAAIALGWLDWLKRAA
;
A
#
# COMPACT_ATOMS: atom_id res chain seq x y z
N MET A 1 -30.58 -5.97 42.93
CA MET A 1 -30.46 -5.61 41.49
C MET A 1 -29.04 -5.10 41.38
N ASP A 2 -28.11 -6.05 41.28
CA ASP A 2 -26.71 -5.85 41.61
C ASP A 2 -25.90 -5.98 40.32
N GLU A 3 -25.48 -4.84 39.78
CA GLU A 3 -24.65 -4.74 38.57
C GLU A 3 -23.14 -4.92 38.86
N ASP A 4 -22.76 -5.48 40.01
CA ASP A 4 -21.36 -5.57 40.47
C ASP A 4 -20.61 -6.86 40.08
N GLY A 5 -21.28 -7.83 39.44
CA GLY A 5 -20.68 -9.13 39.09
C GLY A 5 -19.84 -9.15 37.79
N LYS A 6 -19.98 -8.15 36.93
CA LYS A 6 -19.36 -8.08 35.60
C LYS A 6 -17.83 -7.85 35.58
N PRO A 7 -17.25 -6.97 36.42
CA PRO A 7 -15.80 -6.71 36.37
C PRO A 7 -14.96 -7.88 36.90
N ALA A 8 -15.47 -8.63 37.88
CA ALA A 8 -14.78 -9.79 38.44
C ALA A 8 -14.60 -10.91 37.39
N ALA A 9 -15.69 -11.25 36.68
CA ALA A 9 -15.67 -12.30 35.66
C ALA A 9 -14.78 -11.95 34.44
N ALA A 10 -14.68 -10.66 34.09
CA ALA A 10 -13.76 -10.20 33.04
C ALA A 10 -12.30 -10.33 33.49
N SER A 11 -11.99 -9.92 34.72
CA SER A 11 -10.62 -10.00 35.26
C SER A 11 -10.09 -11.44 35.38
N GLU A 12 -10.97 -12.37 35.74
CA GLU A 12 -10.63 -13.79 35.85
C GLU A 12 -10.39 -14.44 34.47
N ARG A 13 -11.14 -14.00 33.45
CA ARG A 13 -10.93 -14.41 32.07
C ARG A 13 -9.58 -13.91 31.55
N ASP A 14 -9.24 -12.66 31.81
CA ASP A 14 -7.94 -12.08 31.43
C ASP A 14 -6.77 -12.78 32.14
N ALA A 15 -6.93 -13.12 33.42
CA ALA A 15 -5.93 -13.91 34.14
C ALA A 15 -5.74 -15.31 33.52
N ARG A 16 -6.84 -15.98 33.12
CA ARG A 16 -6.78 -17.25 32.40
C ARG A 16 -6.10 -17.12 31.05
N PHE A 17 -6.44 -16.11 30.25
CA PHE A 17 -5.84 -15.91 28.93
C PHE A 17 -4.35 -15.60 29.02
N ARG A 18 -3.92 -14.80 30.01
CA ARG A 18 -2.48 -14.59 30.27
C ARG A 18 -1.73 -15.89 30.59
N ARG A 19 -2.37 -16.84 31.27
CA ARG A 19 -1.78 -18.18 31.47
C ARG A 19 -1.67 -18.93 30.15
N TYR A 20 -2.70 -18.93 29.31
CA TYR A 20 -2.64 -19.58 27.99
C TYR A 20 -1.56 -18.98 27.09
N GLU A 21 -1.37 -17.66 27.12
CA GLU A 21 -0.25 -17.00 26.43
C GLU A 21 1.11 -17.51 26.92
N SER A 22 1.28 -17.69 28.24
CA SER A 22 2.54 -18.20 28.81
C SER A 22 2.80 -19.68 28.48
N THR A 23 1.75 -20.51 28.38
CA THR A 23 1.85 -21.93 28.01
C THR A 23 2.15 -22.09 26.51
N GLY A 24 1.64 -21.18 25.69
CA GLY A 24 1.82 -21.18 24.26
C GLY A 24 0.75 -21.98 23.50
N GLU A 25 0.47 -21.53 22.28
CA GLU A 25 -0.65 -22.00 21.47
C GLU A 25 -0.58 -23.49 21.10
N ALA A 26 0.62 -24.00 20.78
CA ALA A 26 0.82 -25.40 20.42
C ALA A 26 0.46 -26.33 21.59
N SER A 27 0.87 -25.96 22.79
CA SER A 27 0.57 -26.67 24.03
C SER A 27 -0.93 -26.65 24.34
N ILE A 28 -1.58 -25.49 24.20
CA ILE A 28 -3.02 -25.36 24.42
C ILE A 28 -3.82 -26.20 23.43
N ARG A 29 -3.41 -26.29 22.15
CA ARG A 29 -4.04 -27.17 21.17
C ARG A 29 -3.88 -28.64 21.51
N ALA A 30 -2.68 -29.07 21.95
CA ALA A 30 -2.42 -30.44 22.36
C ALA A 30 -3.24 -30.81 23.62
N GLU A 31 -3.36 -29.91 24.58
CA GLU A 31 -4.22 -30.08 25.75
C GLU A 31 -5.69 -30.20 25.35
N LEU A 32 -6.13 -29.41 24.37
CA LEU A 32 -7.50 -29.46 23.86
C LEU A 32 -7.83 -30.80 23.20
N GLU A 33 -6.86 -31.39 22.50
CA GLU A 33 -6.98 -32.69 21.83
C GLU A 33 -7.08 -33.84 22.85
N ALA A 34 -6.38 -33.72 23.98
CA ALA A 34 -6.41 -34.70 25.06
C ALA A 34 -7.59 -34.54 26.04
N SER A 35 -8.33 -33.42 25.99
CA SER A 35 -9.36 -33.07 26.97
C SER A 35 -10.78 -33.43 26.51
N SER A 36 -11.69 -33.57 27.47
CA SER A 36 -13.11 -33.78 27.19
C SER A 36 -13.72 -32.55 26.52
N PRO A 37 -14.55 -32.71 25.46
CA PRO A 37 -15.12 -31.61 24.71
C PRO A 37 -16.22 -30.84 25.46
N ALA A 38 -16.67 -31.33 26.62
CA ALA A 38 -17.75 -30.73 27.41
C ALA A 38 -17.25 -29.90 28.62
N ASP A 39 -15.94 -29.78 28.83
CA ASP A 39 -15.39 -29.09 30.00
C ASP A 39 -15.33 -27.56 29.77
N ASP A 40 -15.70 -26.78 30.78
CA ASP A 40 -15.67 -25.30 30.74
C ASP A 40 -14.29 -24.73 30.38
N GLU A 41 -13.23 -25.40 30.82
CA GLU A 41 -11.85 -25.04 30.48
C GLU A 41 -11.54 -25.27 28.99
N THR A 42 -12.08 -26.34 28.41
CA THR A 42 -11.97 -26.63 26.97
C THR A 42 -12.70 -25.56 26.15
N PHE A 43 -13.86 -25.09 26.60
CA PHE A 43 -14.55 -23.96 25.98
C PHE A 43 -13.75 -22.66 26.06
N ALA A 44 -13.15 -22.36 27.22
CA ALA A 44 -12.32 -21.17 27.41
C ALA A 44 -11.07 -21.17 26.52
N LYS A 45 -10.39 -22.32 26.39
CA LYS A 45 -9.23 -22.49 25.50
C LYS A 45 -9.60 -22.31 24.02
N ARG A 46 -10.74 -22.85 23.58
CA ARG A 46 -11.26 -22.63 22.22
C ARG A 46 -11.57 -21.16 21.96
N ALA A 47 -12.25 -20.49 22.88
CA ALA A 47 -12.59 -19.08 22.74
C ALA A 47 -11.33 -18.20 22.61
N TRP A 48 -10.29 -18.48 23.39
CA TRP A 48 -8.99 -17.80 23.28
C TRP A 48 -8.34 -18.02 21.91
N LEU A 49 -8.32 -19.27 21.39
CA LEU A 49 -7.78 -19.57 20.06
C LEU A 49 -8.53 -18.82 18.96
N PHE A 50 -9.87 -18.77 19.03
CA PHE A 50 -10.68 -18.01 18.06
C PHE A 50 -10.37 -16.52 18.10
N GLN A 51 -10.31 -15.92 19.30
CA GLN A 51 -9.98 -14.51 19.44
C GLN A 51 -8.59 -14.17 18.86
N LYS A 52 -7.62 -15.06 19.03
CA LYS A 52 -6.26 -14.88 18.50
C LYS A 52 -6.23 -14.94 16.97
N GLU A 53 -6.99 -15.85 16.38
CA GLU A 53 -7.13 -15.96 14.92
C GLU A 53 -7.84 -14.74 14.33
N GLU A 54 -8.89 -14.23 14.98
CA GLU A 54 -9.56 -12.99 14.58
C GLU A 54 -8.62 -11.78 14.62
N GLY A 55 -7.76 -11.70 15.65
CA GLY A 55 -6.71 -10.68 15.76
C GLY A 55 -5.75 -10.73 14.56
N ARG A 56 -5.26 -11.93 14.22
CA ARG A 56 -4.37 -12.14 13.07
C ARG A 56 -5.04 -11.77 11.75
N GLN A 57 -6.30 -12.16 11.54
CA GLN A 57 -7.04 -11.81 10.33
C GLN A 57 -7.27 -10.30 10.22
N THR A 58 -7.50 -9.62 11.35
CA THR A 58 -7.65 -8.17 11.39
C THR A 58 -6.35 -7.46 11.00
N GLU A 59 -5.21 -7.92 11.51
CA GLU A 59 -3.89 -7.40 11.13
C GLU A 59 -3.58 -7.64 9.65
N GLN A 60 -3.87 -8.83 9.13
CA GLN A 60 -3.70 -9.14 7.70
C GLN A 60 -4.58 -8.26 6.83
N ARG A 61 -5.85 -8.04 7.20
CA ARG A 61 -6.73 -7.10 6.49
C ARG A 61 -6.20 -5.68 6.52
N ARG A 62 -5.69 -5.21 7.67
CA ARG A 62 -5.07 -3.88 7.76
C ARG A 62 -3.83 -3.76 6.87
N ALA A 63 -2.97 -4.77 6.87
CA ALA A 63 -1.81 -4.82 6.01
C ALA A 63 -2.20 -4.82 4.52
N MET A 64 -3.24 -5.57 4.16
CA MET A 64 -3.77 -5.60 2.79
C MET A 64 -4.32 -4.24 2.37
N VAL A 65 -5.11 -3.57 3.22
CA VAL A 65 -5.62 -2.22 2.95
C VAL A 65 -4.47 -1.23 2.80
N ALA A 66 -3.50 -1.24 3.71
CA ALA A 66 -2.32 -0.38 3.61
C ALA A 66 -1.52 -0.64 2.32
N SER A 67 -1.40 -1.90 1.90
CA SER A 67 -0.75 -2.25 0.63
C SER A 67 -1.52 -1.74 -0.60
N ALA A 68 -2.85 -1.76 -0.55
CA ALA A 68 -3.70 -1.25 -1.62
C ALA A 68 -3.64 0.29 -1.71
N GLU A 69 -3.63 0.97 -0.56
CA GLU A 69 -3.42 2.41 -0.48
C GLU A 69 -2.05 2.80 -1.06
N ALA A 70 -0.98 2.11 -0.64
CA ALA A 70 0.37 2.34 -1.17
C ALA A 70 0.45 2.09 -2.70
N ALA A 71 -0.23 1.06 -3.21
CA ALA A 71 -0.29 0.80 -4.65
C ALA A 71 -1.04 1.89 -5.41
N HIS A 72 -2.11 2.44 -4.83
CA HIS A 72 -2.88 3.53 -5.40
C HIS A 72 -2.09 4.84 -5.46
N ASP A 73 -1.34 5.14 -4.40
CA ASP A 73 -0.46 6.32 -4.37
C ASP A 73 0.70 6.18 -5.36
N ALA A 74 1.32 5.00 -5.48
CA ALA A 74 2.31 4.74 -6.52
C ALA A 74 1.75 4.90 -7.95
N ALA A 75 0.49 4.52 -8.17
CA ALA A 75 -0.19 4.73 -9.45
C ALA A 75 -0.49 6.21 -9.74
N ARG A 76 -0.77 7.02 -8.71
CA ARG A 76 -0.88 8.48 -8.83
C ARG A 76 0.47 9.10 -9.16
N ASP A 77 1.52 8.76 -8.41
CA ASP A 77 2.88 9.27 -8.65
C ASP A 77 3.39 8.92 -10.06
N ALA A 78 3.07 7.73 -10.56
CA ALA A 78 3.40 7.33 -11.93
C ALA A 78 2.63 8.17 -12.98
N ARG A 79 1.35 8.48 -12.73
CA ARG A 79 0.56 9.36 -13.62
C ARG A 79 1.09 10.78 -13.61
N ASP A 80 1.42 11.31 -12.45
CA ASP A 80 1.94 12.67 -12.30
C ASP A 80 3.34 12.79 -12.92
N SER A 81 4.18 11.77 -12.75
CA SER A 81 5.49 11.66 -13.41
C SER A 81 5.35 11.60 -14.94
N ALA A 82 4.38 10.84 -15.45
CA ALA A 82 4.11 10.78 -16.89
C ALA A 82 3.59 12.11 -17.46
N GLN A 83 2.81 12.88 -16.69
CA GLN A 83 2.37 14.21 -17.09
C GLN A 83 3.52 15.23 -17.06
N ALA A 84 4.38 15.18 -16.03
CA ALA A 84 5.57 16.02 -15.93
C ALA A 84 6.59 15.73 -17.07
N ALA A 85 6.74 14.47 -17.46
CA ALA A 85 7.58 14.06 -18.59
C ALA A 85 7.07 14.63 -19.93
N ARG A 86 5.74 14.69 -20.14
CA ARG A 86 5.17 15.29 -21.36
C ARG A 86 5.47 16.78 -21.50
N ARG A 87 5.40 17.52 -20.39
CA ARG A 87 5.60 18.98 -20.41
C ARG A 87 7.06 19.38 -20.65
N SER A 88 8.02 18.62 -20.14
CA SER A 88 9.45 18.83 -20.41
C SER A 88 9.84 18.37 -21.81
N ALA A 89 9.35 17.21 -22.27
CA ALA A 89 9.56 16.74 -23.63
C ALA A 89 9.02 17.72 -24.69
N PHE A 90 7.90 18.39 -24.40
CA PHE A 90 7.34 19.44 -25.27
C PHE A 90 8.29 20.63 -25.45
N TRP A 91 8.90 21.12 -24.37
CA TRP A 91 9.85 22.24 -24.45
C TRP A 91 11.15 21.85 -25.18
N THR A 92 11.64 20.63 -24.97
CA THR A 92 12.79 20.12 -25.71
C THR A 92 12.50 20.00 -27.21
N MET A 93 11.29 19.55 -27.58
CA MET A 93 10.87 19.48 -28.99
C MET A 93 10.81 20.89 -29.62
N ILE A 94 10.28 21.88 -28.89
CA ILE A 94 10.26 23.28 -29.35
C ILE A 94 11.69 23.83 -29.54
N ALA A 95 12.58 23.58 -28.57
CA ALA A 95 13.96 24.04 -28.66
C ALA A 95 14.68 23.41 -29.87
N ALA A 96 14.47 22.12 -30.11
CA ALA A 96 15.02 21.43 -31.28
C ALA A 96 14.49 22.01 -32.60
N LEU A 97 13.19 22.33 -32.67
CA LEU A 97 12.59 22.98 -33.84
C LEU A 97 13.15 24.38 -34.06
N ALA A 98 13.29 25.19 -33.01
CA ALA A 98 13.86 26.53 -33.10
C ALA A 98 15.33 26.51 -33.54
N ALA A 99 16.13 25.58 -33.01
CA ALA A 99 17.52 25.40 -33.41
C ALA A 99 17.62 24.97 -34.88
N THR A 100 16.78 24.02 -35.31
CA THR A 100 16.74 23.56 -36.71
C THR A 100 16.32 24.70 -37.65
N ALA A 101 15.31 25.48 -37.26
CA ALA A 101 14.89 26.66 -38.03
C ALA A 101 16.02 27.69 -38.14
N GLY A 102 16.75 27.97 -37.06
CA GLY A 102 17.91 28.87 -37.07
C GLY A 102 19.02 28.40 -38.01
N VAL A 103 19.34 27.10 -38.00
CA VAL A 103 20.33 26.50 -38.91
C VAL A 103 19.88 26.59 -40.37
N LEU A 104 18.60 26.31 -40.65
CA LEU A 104 18.03 26.40 -41.99
C LEU A 104 18.04 27.84 -42.53
N VAL A 105 17.67 28.82 -41.69
CA VAL A 105 17.73 30.25 -42.05
C VAL A 105 19.17 30.68 -42.32
N ASN A 106 20.12 30.31 -41.46
CA ASN A 106 21.53 30.64 -41.65
C ASN A 106 22.09 30.00 -42.93
N ALA A 107 21.75 28.74 -43.19
CA ALA A 107 22.15 28.03 -44.42
C ALA A 107 21.51 28.67 -45.67
N ALA A 108 20.24 29.08 -45.63
CA ALA A 108 19.57 29.74 -46.74
C ALA A 108 20.19 31.10 -47.09
N ILE A 109 20.64 31.85 -46.07
CA ILE A 109 21.39 33.10 -46.26
C ILE A 109 22.78 32.80 -46.85
N ALA A 110 23.51 31.84 -46.27
CA ALA A 110 24.85 31.48 -46.71
C ALA A 110 24.91 30.90 -48.14
N LEU A 111 23.86 30.20 -48.56
CA LEU A 111 23.73 29.66 -49.93
C LEU A 111 23.24 30.70 -50.95
N GLY A 112 23.03 31.96 -50.55
CA GLY A 112 22.63 33.05 -51.46
C GLY A 112 21.22 32.87 -52.05
N TRP A 113 20.38 32.03 -51.48
CA TRP A 113 19.04 31.73 -51.99
C TRP A 113 18.14 32.98 -52.01
N LEU A 114 18.36 33.90 -51.06
CA LEU A 114 17.69 35.21 -51.02
C LEU A 114 18.09 36.12 -52.20
N ASP A 115 19.33 35.98 -52.66
CA ASP A 115 19.89 36.71 -53.81
C ASP A 115 19.40 36.15 -55.14
N TRP A 116 19.09 34.85 -55.17
CA TRP A 116 18.43 34.17 -56.29
C TRP A 116 16.93 34.53 -56.36
N LEU A 117 16.21 34.52 -55.24
CA LEU A 117 14.80 34.91 -55.16
C LEU A 117 14.56 36.38 -55.54
N LYS A 118 15.46 37.30 -55.14
CA LYS A 118 15.41 38.71 -55.56
C LYS A 118 15.70 38.94 -57.05
N ARG A 119 16.34 37.99 -57.73
CA ARG A 119 16.60 38.04 -59.18
C ARG A 119 15.53 37.34 -60.02
N ALA A 120 14.74 36.46 -59.40
CA ALA A 120 13.66 35.72 -60.02
C ALA A 120 12.29 36.44 -59.91
N ALA A 121 12.18 37.49 -59.09
CA ALA A 121 11.06 38.43 -59.05
C ALA A 121 11.38 39.68 -59.88
#